data_AF-A4WX15-F1
#
_entry.id   AF-A4WX15-F1
#
_cell.length_a   1.000
_cell.length_b   1.000
_cell.length_c   1.000
_cell.angle_alpha   90.00
_cell.angle_beta   90.00
_cell.angle_gamma   90.00
#
_symmetry.space_group_name_H-M   'P 1'
#
loop_
_entity.id
_entity.type
_entity.pdbx_description
1 polymer ?
#
loop_
_entity_poly.entity_id
_entity_poly.type
_entity_poly.pdbx_seq_one_letter_code
_entity_poly.pdbx_strand_id
1 'polypeptide(L)'
;MVKEREAKVAMAGSDLISCCYRSLAAPSLTMGDLIDIVEASRRRNAELQITGALFYADGRFLQWLEGPADAVNGLLDGILRDGRHSGFELLAKEPATERRFSGWHMQLSCPESDLRSLGITDGRQIVAVGRSLLPEGTDSLSFDRIATVGHFLSDVCAARSLASEMDEGTATIYPLHDGPARRSARAEAVARLCDLLLADPLGRIAEIESLLRAHAPTAADFARLYETCAERMLRDLAEDRTTRLRLTLACSALQMVLRRIHHLPDPQNSVGAVTVTAVPGQTPILEAALAGEMLRAAGWSTSILHPESAEDLIGRLRATRTATLVVAPSLLEGTDHDRETLRLIAALRARRDLPEQRILIGGGLAQLAPSMLKEAGADAGFRHLSQLTASVAGVACPHNAECCSMRACRMPASQFCGKRINPDFLLANVMPSVMTRLSARQERRRTA
;
A
#
# COMPACT_ATOMS: atom_id res chain seq x y z
N MET A 1 48.72 -40.80 -13.25
CA MET A 1 47.25 -40.82 -13.41
C MET A 1 46.45 -41.16 -12.14
N VAL A 2 46.97 -41.01 -10.90
CA VAL A 2 46.12 -41.15 -9.69
C VAL A 2 46.39 -40.11 -8.58
N LYS A 3 47.47 -39.32 -8.60
CA LYS A 3 47.78 -38.35 -7.52
C LYS A 3 47.35 -36.88 -7.74
N GLU A 4 46.73 -36.55 -8.87
CA GLU A 4 46.22 -35.17 -9.15
C GLU A 4 44.71 -35.02 -9.00
N ARG A 5 43.98 -36.09 -8.63
CA ARG A 5 42.52 -36.06 -8.48
C ARG A 5 42.02 -35.85 -7.05
N GLU A 6 42.90 -35.85 -6.05
CA GLU A 6 42.52 -35.71 -4.63
C GLU A 6 42.76 -34.32 -4.01
N ALA A 7 43.25 -33.35 -4.79
CA ALA A 7 43.36 -31.94 -4.37
C ALA A 7 42.24 -31.04 -4.95
N LYS A 8 41.16 -31.62 -5.46
CA LYS A 8 39.99 -30.92 -6.01
C LYS A 8 38.69 -31.31 -5.28
N VAL A 9 38.74 -31.26 -3.94
CA VAL A 9 37.53 -31.20 -3.12
C VAL A 9 37.62 -29.94 -2.27
N ALA A 10 36.57 -29.12 -2.35
CA ALA A 10 36.27 -27.94 -1.53
C ALA A 10 36.99 -26.61 -1.84
N MET A 11 36.72 -26.03 -3.01
CA MET A 11 36.57 -24.57 -3.16
C MET A 11 35.40 -24.34 -4.13
N ALA A 12 34.19 -24.64 -3.68
CA ALA A 12 32.99 -24.12 -4.33
C ALA A 12 32.97 -22.62 -4.05
N GLY A 13 33.33 -21.80 -5.04
CA GLY A 13 33.22 -20.36 -4.94
C GLY A 13 31.76 -20.03 -4.63
N SER A 14 31.49 -19.49 -3.46
CA SER A 14 30.15 -19.03 -3.12
C SER A 14 29.84 -17.83 -4.00
N ASP A 15 29.06 -18.03 -5.06
CA ASP A 15 28.56 -16.93 -5.88
C ASP A 15 27.82 -15.96 -4.95
N LEU A 16 28.33 -14.74 -4.86
CA LEU A 16 27.72 -13.66 -4.08
C LEU A 16 26.40 -13.30 -4.78
N ILE A 17 25.31 -13.30 -4.02
CA ILE A 17 24.01 -12.86 -4.52
C ILE A 17 23.51 -11.68 -3.70
N SER A 18 22.73 -10.82 -4.34
CA SER A 18 21.92 -9.79 -3.69
C SER A 18 20.45 -10.14 -3.90
N CYS A 19 19.66 -10.00 -2.84
CA CYS A 19 18.22 -10.07 -2.94
C CYS A 19 17.55 -8.91 -2.22
N CYS A 20 16.41 -8.49 -2.74
CA CYS A 20 15.57 -7.45 -2.18
C CYS A 20 14.14 -7.97 -2.12
N TYR A 21 13.50 -7.80 -0.97
CA TYR A 21 12.11 -8.20 -0.80
C TYR A 21 11.31 -7.13 -0.05
N ARG A 22 9.99 -7.19 -0.24
CA ARG A 22 8.98 -6.39 0.46
C ARG A 22 8.07 -7.30 1.28
N SER A 23 7.61 -6.82 2.44
CA SER A 23 6.58 -7.49 3.24
C SER A 23 5.80 -6.51 4.12
N LEU A 24 4.66 -6.95 4.64
CA LEU A 24 3.83 -6.22 5.60
C LEU A 24 4.20 -6.64 7.02
N ALA A 25 4.56 -5.68 7.87
CA ALA A 25 4.75 -5.92 9.29
C ALA A 25 3.43 -6.36 9.96
N ALA A 26 3.53 -7.19 10.98
CA ALA A 26 2.39 -7.53 11.80
C ALA A 26 1.78 -6.27 12.44
N PRO A 27 0.45 -6.09 12.49
CA PRO A 27 -0.16 -4.90 13.11
C PRO A 27 0.16 -4.72 14.60
N SER A 28 0.59 -5.79 15.27
CA SER A 28 1.03 -5.77 16.67
C SER A 28 2.52 -5.51 16.85
N LEU A 29 3.28 -5.37 15.77
CA LEU A 29 4.73 -5.17 15.82
C LEU A 29 5.05 -3.87 16.57
N THR A 30 5.92 -3.99 17.56
CA THR A 30 6.38 -2.88 18.40
C THR A 30 7.81 -2.48 18.03
N MET A 31 8.27 -1.34 18.56
CA MET A 31 9.67 -0.94 18.43
C MET A 31 10.63 -1.97 19.05
N GLY A 32 10.25 -2.58 20.18
CA GLY A 32 11.03 -3.66 20.79
C GLY A 32 11.23 -4.81 19.81
N ASP A 33 10.18 -5.21 19.11
CA ASP A 33 10.27 -6.28 18.10
C ASP A 33 11.20 -5.91 16.93
N LEU A 34 11.18 -4.64 16.48
CA LEU A 34 12.08 -4.16 15.42
C LEU A 34 13.55 -4.20 15.85
N ILE A 35 13.84 -3.80 17.08
CA ILE A 35 15.19 -3.86 17.65
C ILE A 35 15.63 -5.32 17.79
N ASP A 36 14.76 -6.18 18.31
CA ASP A 36 15.03 -7.63 18.46
C ASP A 36 15.32 -8.28 17.10
N ILE A 37 14.56 -7.94 16.04
CA ILE A 37 14.81 -8.38 14.67
C ILE A 37 16.22 -7.99 14.25
N VAL A 38 16.60 -6.72 14.42
CA VAL A 38 17.87 -6.19 13.94
C VAL A 38 19.04 -6.75 14.73
N GLU A 39 18.94 -6.86 16.05
CA GLU A 39 19.99 -7.44 16.89
C GLU A 39 20.19 -8.94 16.64
N ALA A 40 19.10 -9.70 16.48
CA ALA A 40 19.18 -11.10 16.07
C ALA A 40 19.77 -11.24 14.66
N SER A 41 19.37 -10.37 13.73
CA SER A 41 19.88 -10.36 12.36
C SER A 41 21.36 -10.01 12.31
N ARG A 42 21.82 -8.99 13.04
CA ARG A 42 23.24 -8.60 13.10
C ARG A 42 24.13 -9.76 13.52
N ARG A 43 23.78 -10.46 14.61
CA ARG A 43 24.55 -11.61 15.11
C ARG A 43 24.59 -12.75 14.10
N ARG A 44 23.41 -13.19 13.63
CA ARG A 44 23.30 -14.29 12.68
C ARG A 44 23.98 -13.96 11.34
N ASN A 45 23.78 -12.75 10.83
CA ASN A 45 24.35 -12.33 9.55
C ASN A 45 25.87 -12.19 9.63
N ALA A 46 26.44 -11.80 10.76
CA ALA A 46 27.89 -11.82 10.96
C ALA A 46 28.46 -13.24 10.84
N GLU A 47 27.84 -14.22 11.48
CA GLU A 47 28.24 -15.64 11.39
C GLU A 47 28.11 -16.19 9.96
N LEU A 48 27.03 -15.82 9.27
CA LEU A 48 26.72 -16.29 7.92
C LEU A 48 27.38 -15.47 6.79
N GLN A 49 28.18 -14.46 7.13
CA GLN A 49 28.76 -13.51 6.17
C GLN A 49 27.70 -12.88 5.26
N ILE A 50 26.56 -12.51 5.85
CA ILE A 50 25.49 -11.78 5.22
C ILE A 50 25.59 -10.30 5.61
N THR A 51 25.33 -9.42 4.66
CA THR A 51 25.25 -7.98 4.84
C THR A 51 23.91 -7.46 4.30
N GLY A 52 23.49 -6.28 4.74
CA GLY A 52 22.23 -5.72 4.28
C GLY A 52 21.67 -4.58 5.12
N ALA A 53 20.52 -4.09 4.68
CA ALA A 53 19.76 -3.05 5.35
C ALA A 53 18.28 -3.43 5.43
N LEU A 54 17.64 -3.06 6.53
CA LEU A 54 16.21 -3.18 6.77
C LEU A 54 15.63 -1.78 6.85
N PHE A 55 14.73 -1.47 5.92
CA PHE A 55 13.95 -0.24 5.90
C PHE A 55 12.53 -0.54 6.37
N TYR A 56 12.09 0.17 7.42
CA TYR A 56 10.74 0.08 7.95
C TYR A 56 10.04 1.43 7.79
N ALA A 57 8.86 1.42 7.17
CA ALA A 57 8.00 2.59 7.03
C ALA A 57 6.53 2.17 7.00
N ASP A 58 5.69 2.83 7.80
CA ASP A 58 4.22 2.68 7.76
C ASP A 58 3.74 1.22 7.77
N GLY A 59 4.31 0.38 8.65
CA GLY A 59 3.92 -1.02 8.77
C GLY A 59 4.41 -1.91 7.63
N ARG A 60 5.42 -1.48 6.86
CA ARG A 60 6.03 -2.26 5.78
C ARG A 60 7.52 -2.42 5.99
N PHE A 61 8.03 -3.56 5.53
CA PHE A 61 9.45 -3.85 5.44
C PHE A 61 9.91 -3.85 3.99
N LEU A 62 11.08 -3.27 3.78
CA LEU A 62 11.89 -3.42 2.59
C LEU A 62 13.29 -3.83 3.05
N GLN A 63 13.78 -4.98 2.61
CA GLN A 63 15.07 -5.49 3.08
C GLN A 63 15.96 -5.92 1.92
N TRP A 64 17.22 -5.52 1.99
CA TRP A 64 18.29 -6.01 1.12
C TRP A 64 19.17 -6.97 1.89
N LEU A 65 19.53 -8.09 1.26
CA LEU A 65 20.43 -9.11 1.81
C LEU A 65 21.44 -9.51 0.74
N GLU A 66 22.71 -9.52 1.13
CA GLU A 66 23.84 -9.83 0.26
C GLU A 66 24.76 -10.83 0.92
N GLY A 67 25.20 -11.85 0.20
CA GLY A 67 26.09 -12.87 0.78
C GLY A 67 26.23 -14.11 -0.08
N PRO A 68 26.92 -15.14 0.44
CA PRO A 68 26.98 -16.46 -0.19
C PRO A 68 25.58 -16.96 -0.54
N ALA A 69 25.38 -17.47 -1.77
CA ALA A 69 24.08 -17.92 -2.25
C ALA A 69 23.34 -18.83 -1.26
N ASP A 70 24.03 -19.85 -0.74
CA ASP A 70 23.44 -20.81 0.20
C ASP A 70 23.04 -20.17 1.53
N ALA A 71 23.85 -19.23 2.03
CA ALA A 71 23.59 -18.52 3.27
C ALA A 71 22.35 -17.61 3.14
N VAL A 72 22.27 -16.84 2.04
CA VAL A 72 21.13 -15.95 1.77
C VAL A 72 19.86 -16.77 1.55
N ASN A 73 19.91 -17.87 0.79
CA ASN A 73 18.76 -18.75 0.57
C ASN A 73 18.25 -19.37 1.88
N GLY A 74 19.16 -19.88 2.72
CA GLY A 74 18.79 -20.45 4.02
C GLY A 74 18.20 -19.40 4.99
N LEU A 75 18.71 -18.16 4.94
CA LEU A 75 18.14 -17.06 5.73
C LEU A 75 16.72 -16.69 5.24
N LEU A 76 16.50 -16.63 3.93
CA LEU A 76 15.20 -16.34 3.33
C LEU A 76 14.12 -17.36 3.76
N ASP A 77 14.46 -18.64 3.87
CA ASP A 77 13.53 -19.66 4.36
C ASP A 77 13.06 -19.41 5.79
N GLY A 78 13.95 -18.88 6.64
CA GLY A 78 13.63 -18.48 8.01
C GLY A 78 12.75 -17.24 8.02
N ILE A 79 13.08 -16.24 7.19
CA ILE A 79 12.31 -15.00 7.04
C ILE A 79 10.89 -15.32 6.58
N LEU A 80 10.71 -16.14 5.55
CA LEU A 80 9.40 -16.53 5.00
C LEU A 80 8.44 -17.13 6.03
N ARG A 81 8.94 -17.71 7.13
CA ARG A 81 8.15 -18.34 8.20
C ARG A 81 7.98 -17.45 9.42
N ASP A 82 8.56 -16.26 9.44
CA ASP A 82 8.51 -15.36 10.57
C ASP A 82 7.09 -14.79 10.76
N GLY A 83 6.45 -15.05 11.90
CA GLY A 83 5.09 -14.56 12.18
C GLY A 83 4.98 -13.04 12.37
N ARG A 84 6.11 -12.32 12.42
CA ARG A 84 6.15 -10.86 12.60
C ARG A 84 5.91 -10.08 11.30
N HIS A 85 5.82 -10.77 10.16
CA HIS A 85 5.45 -10.15 8.89
C HIS A 85 4.61 -11.09 8.02
N SER A 86 4.06 -10.58 6.93
CA SER A 86 3.25 -11.32 5.97
C SER A 86 3.31 -10.68 4.58
N GLY A 87 2.70 -11.30 3.57
CA GLY A 87 2.68 -10.74 2.20
C GLY A 87 4.07 -10.59 1.60
N PHE A 88 4.94 -11.58 1.81
CA PHE A 88 6.30 -11.58 1.29
C PHE A 88 6.30 -11.57 -0.24
N GLU A 89 7.02 -10.61 -0.82
CA GLU A 89 7.21 -10.46 -2.25
C GLU A 89 8.71 -10.28 -2.54
N LEU A 90 9.31 -11.23 -3.26
CA LEU A 90 10.69 -11.11 -3.72
C LEU A 90 10.73 -10.16 -4.93
N LEU A 91 11.40 -9.03 -4.78
CA LEU A 91 11.45 -7.97 -5.79
C LEU A 91 12.61 -8.15 -6.77
N ALA A 92 13.76 -8.56 -6.24
CA ALA A 92 14.96 -8.82 -7.02
C ALA A 92 15.78 -9.93 -6.36
N LYS A 93 16.40 -10.77 -7.18
CA LYS A 93 17.42 -11.73 -6.79
C LYS A 93 18.41 -11.86 -7.93
N GLU A 94 19.60 -11.34 -7.73
CA GLU A 94 20.60 -11.19 -8.77
C GLU A 94 21.98 -11.64 -8.28
N PRO A 95 22.83 -12.21 -9.15
CA PRO A 95 24.26 -12.32 -8.88
C PRO A 95 24.84 -10.93 -8.61
N ALA A 96 25.73 -10.83 -7.64
CA ALA A 96 26.41 -9.59 -7.29
C ALA A 96 27.93 -9.80 -7.37
N THR A 97 28.64 -8.83 -7.94
CA THR A 97 30.11 -8.85 -7.99
C THR A 97 30.74 -8.28 -6.72
N GLU A 98 30.01 -7.40 -6.03
CA GLU A 98 30.44 -6.73 -4.80
C GLU A 98 29.25 -6.48 -3.86
N ARG A 99 29.57 -6.22 -2.58
CA ARG A 99 28.56 -5.89 -1.56
C ARG A 99 28.29 -4.39 -1.56
N ARG A 100 27.03 -3.99 -1.70
CA ARG A 100 26.57 -2.60 -1.52
C ARG A 100 26.58 -2.18 -0.06
N PHE A 101 26.35 -3.14 0.84
CA PHE A 101 26.23 -2.89 2.29
C PHE A 101 27.38 -3.50 3.10
N SER A 102 28.61 -3.46 2.58
CA SER A 102 29.78 -4.18 3.13
C SER A 102 30.05 -3.95 4.63
N GLY A 103 29.71 -2.78 5.18
CA GLY A 103 29.88 -2.44 6.60
C GLY A 103 28.73 -2.83 7.52
N TRP A 104 27.61 -3.35 6.98
CA TRP A 104 26.39 -3.57 7.74
C TRP A 104 25.94 -5.02 7.68
N HIS A 105 26.11 -5.77 8.77
CA HIS A 105 25.50 -7.10 8.90
C HIS A 105 23.97 -7.02 8.89
N MET A 106 23.40 -5.99 9.51
CA MET A 106 22.02 -5.55 9.28
C MET A 106 21.84 -4.15 9.86
N GLN A 107 21.44 -3.18 9.03
CA GLN A 107 21.22 -1.80 9.47
C GLN A 107 19.74 -1.43 9.42
N LEU A 108 19.20 -0.93 10.54
CA LEU A 108 17.84 -0.40 10.58
C LEU A 108 17.77 1.02 10.01
N SER A 109 16.74 1.29 9.22
CA SER A 109 16.44 2.59 8.66
C SER A 109 14.93 2.82 8.64
N CYS A 110 14.51 4.07 8.81
CA CYS A 110 13.09 4.45 8.78
C CYS A 110 12.92 5.94 8.46
N PRO A 111 11.70 6.38 8.08
CA PRO A 111 11.38 7.79 7.92
C PRO A 111 11.60 8.60 9.20
N GLU A 112 11.94 9.89 9.06
CA GLU A 112 12.08 10.79 10.22
C GLU A 112 10.77 10.97 11.02
N SER A 113 9.60 10.87 10.36
CA SER A 113 8.29 10.88 11.02
C SER A 113 8.11 9.71 11.98
N ASP A 114 8.67 8.57 11.60
CA ASP A 114 8.51 7.32 12.31
C ASP A 114 9.48 7.32 13.49
N LEU A 115 10.71 7.82 13.33
CA LEU A 115 11.65 8.03 14.44
C LEU A 115 11.02 8.79 15.62
N ARG A 116 10.29 9.87 15.34
CA ARG A 116 9.58 10.66 16.37
C ARG A 116 8.43 9.89 17.02
N SER A 117 7.65 9.18 16.21
CA SER A 117 6.51 8.37 16.69
C SER A 117 6.96 7.14 17.49
N LEU A 118 8.17 6.67 17.23
CA LEU A 118 8.76 5.48 17.84
C LEU A 118 9.54 5.78 19.14
N GLY A 119 9.58 7.05 19.59
CA GLY A 119 10.07 7.44 20.92
C GLY A 119 11.57 7.23 21.14
N ILE A 120 12.37 7.26 20.07
CA ILE A 120 13.81 6.97 20.15
C ILE A 120 14.56 8.25 20.51
N THR A 121 14.98 8.36 21.77
CA THR A 121 15.74 9.50 22.30
C THR A 121 17.21 9.17 22.59
N ASP A 122 17.67 7.96 22.28
CA ASP A 122 18.97 7.48 22.71
C ASP A 122 19.76 6.88 21.55
N GLY A 123 21.06 7.20 21.48
CA GLY A 123 22.02 7.09 20.36
C GLY A 123 22.21 5.70 19.72
N ARG A 124 21.14 5.04 19.33
CA ARG A 124 21.15 3.79 18.57
C ARG A 124 21.23 4.13 17.09
N GLN A 125 22.19 3.51 16.43
CA GLN A 125 22.46 3.64 14.99
C GLN A 125 21.22 3.24 14.17
N ILE A 126 20.27 4.14 13.98
CA ILE A 126 19.19 4.03 12.99
C ILE A 126 19.46 5.11 11.95
N VAL A 127 19.37 4.75 10.67
CA VAL A 127 19.53 5.71 9.59
C VAL A 127 18.18 6.35 9.32
N ALA A 128 18.07 7.65 9.59
CA ALA A 128 16.91 8.45 9.24
C ALA A 128 16.88 8.69 7.73
N VAL A 129 15.76 8.38 7.08
CA VAL A 129 15.53 8.72 5.68
C VAL A 129 14.63 9.96 5.62
N GLY A 130 15.13 11.02 5.01
CA GLY A 130 14.41 12.29 4.88
C GLY A 130 13.11 12.13 4.10
N ARG A 131 12.07 12.85 4.51
CA ARG A 131 10.72 12.77 3.92
C ARG A 131 10.68 13.16 2.43
N SER A 132 11.65 13.96 1.96
CA SER A 132 11.82 14.30 0.53
C SER A 132 12.26 13.12 -0.35
N LEU A 133 12.90 12.10 0.24
CA LEU A 133 13.27 10.85 -0.44
C LEU A 133 12.08 9.85 -0.48
N LEU A 134 11.04 10.11 0.31
CA LEU A 134 9.83 9.30 0.44
C LEU A 134 8.65 10.02 -0.26
N PRO A 135 7.68 9.31 -0.85
CA PRO A 135 6.57 9.97 -1.55
C PRO A 135 5.69 10.77 -0.58
N GLU A 136 5.09 11.86 -1.07
CA GLU A 136 3.85 12.36 -0.47
C GLU A 136 2.76 11.30 -0.67
N GLY A 137 2.47 10.59 0.42
CA GLY A 137 1.58 9.45 0.43
C GLY A 137 2.33 8.13 0.46
N THR A 138 2.12 7.37 1.53
CA THR A 138 2.96 6.28 2.04
C THR A 138 2.81 4.96 1.30
N ASP A 139 2.43 4.98 0.02
CA ASP A 139 1.66 3.87 -0.51
C ASP A 139 2.10 3.24 -1.82
N SER A 140 3.30 3.59 -2.27
CA SER A 140 3.88 2.93 -3.42
C SER A 140 5.37 3.18 -3.37
N LEU A 141 6.09 2.29 -2.70
CA LEU A 141 7.47 2.07 -3.06
C LEU A 141 7.44 1.40 -4.45
N SER A 142 7.30 2.22 -5.50
CA SER A 142 7.57 1.80 -6.87
C SER A 142 9.01 1.29 -6.95
N PHE A 143 9.33 0.40 -7.89
CA PHE A 143 10.69 -0.13 -8.07
C PHE A 143 11.76 0.99 -8.04
N ASP A 144 11.44 2.16 -8.58
CA ASP A 144 12.32 3.33 -8.65
C ASP A 144 12.64 3.89 -7.27
N ARG A 145 11.66 3.94 -6.37
CA ARG A 145 11.85 4.39 -4.99
C ARG A 145 12.54 3.33 -4.14
N ILE A 146 12.27 2.05 -4.39
CA ILE A 146 13.01 0.94 -3.78
C ILE A 146 14.48 1.05 -4.15
N ALA A 147 14.79 1.17 -5.45
CA ALA A 147 16.15 1.37 -5.91
C ALA A 147 16.76 2.62 -5.28
N THR A 148 16.03 3.73 -5.22
CA THR A 148 16.48 4.97 -4.59
C THR A 148 16.87 4.80 -3.12
N VAL A 149 15.99 4.23 -2.30
CA VAL A 149 16.27 3.99 -0.88
C VAL A 149 17.46 3.05 -0.75
N GLY A 150 17.54 2.02 -1.59
CA GLY A 150 18.69 1.12 -1.65
C GLY A 150 20.02 1.85 -1.95
N HIS A 151 20.04 2.73 -2.96
CA HIS A 151 21.22 3.54 -3.29
C HIS A 151 21.58 4.50 -2.16
N PHE A 152 20.61 5.24 -1.63
CA PHE A 152 20.83 6.15 -0.49
C PHE A 152 21.45 5.41 0.70
N LEU A 153 20.90 4.25 1.07
CA LEU A 153 21.41 3.46 2.18
C LEU A 153 22.81 2.89 1.87
N SER A 154 23.06 2.48 0.64
CA SER A 154 24.39 2.03 0.19
C SER A 154 25.43 3.15 0.30
N ASP A 155 25.09 4.36 -0.15
CA ASP A 155 25.96 5.54 -0.07
C ASP A 155 26.25 5.92 1.38
N VAL A 156 25.23 5.90 2.25
CA VAL A 156 25.40 6.11 3.70
C VAL A 156 26.27 5.02 4.33
N CYS A 157 26.15 3.76 3.89
CA CYS A 157 27.00 2.65 4.34
C CYS A 157 28.47 2.89 3.96
N ALA A 158 28.72 3.29 2.72
CA ALA A 158 30.05 3.59 2.22
C ALA A 158 30.65 4.80 2.96
N ALA A 159 29.88 5.88 3.12
CA ALA A 159 30.31 7.10 3.80
C ALA A 159 30.64 6.85 5.28
N ARG A 160 29.80 6.09 6.02
CA ARG A 160 30.07 5.76 7.44
C ARG A 160 31.26 4.82 7.62
N SER A 161 31.54 3.96 6.64
CA SER A 161 32.73 3.10 6.66
C SER A 161 34.03 3.88 6.43
N LEU A 162 33.96 5.05 5.79
CA LEU A 162 35.09 5.95 5.51
C LEU A 162 35.26 7.04 6.59
N ALA A 163 34.18 7.47 7.25
CA ALA A 163 34.14 8.59 8.19
C ALA A 163 34.05 8.12 9.65
N SER A 164 35.05 7.39 10.14
CA SER A 164 35.14 6.91 11.55
C SER A 164 35.16 8.02 12.62
N GLU A 165 35.08 9.32 12.26
CA GLU A 165 35.15 10.46 13.19
C GLU A 165 34.26 11.66 12.78
N MET A 166 33.00 11.45 12.35
CA MET A 166 32.07 12.57 12.15
C MET A 166 30.85 12.52 13.09
N ASP A 167 30.63 13.69 13.69
CA ASP A 167 29.62 14.02 14.71
C ASP A 167 28.18 13.68 14.28
N GLU A 168 27.43 13.16 15.24
CA GLU A 168 26.07 12.64 15.11
C GLU A 168 25.06 13.77 14.87
N GLY A 169 24.90 14.25 13.63
CA GLY A 169 23.93 15.33 13.41
C GLY A 169 23.51 15.69 11.99
N THR A 170 24.18 15.24 10.94
CA THR A 170 23.91 15.74 9.58
C THR A 170 23.42 14.66 8.62
N ALA A 171 22.09 14.53 8.54
CA ALA A 171 21.45 13.92 7.39
C ALA A 171 21.62 14.84 6.18
N THR A 172 22.65 14.62 5.37
CA THR A 172 22.83 15.34 4.11
C THR A 172 21.72 14.95 3.14
N ILE A 173 20.86 15.92 2.80
CA ILE A 173 19.73 15.76 1.89
C ILE A 173 20.25 15.62 0.46
N TYR A 174 20.08 14.45 -0.15
CA TYR A 174 20.24 14.26 -1.59
C TYR A 174 18.89 14.55 -2.27
N PRO A 175 18.76 15.60 -3.11
CA PRO A 175 17.56 15.80 -3.90
C PRO A 175 17.51 14.79 -5.05
N LEU A 176 16.38 14.10 -5.24
CA LEU A 176 16.16 13.25 -6.41
C LEU A 176 15.43 14.01 -7.50
N HIS A 177 16.04 13.99 -8.68
CA HIS A 177 15.33 14.16 -9.93
C HIS A 177 14.87 12.78 -10.42
N ASP A 178 13.60 12.60 -10.78
CA ASP A 178 13.27 11.53 -11.73
C ASP A 178 14.15 11.76 -12.96
N GLY A 179 14.99 10.79 -13.32
CA GLY A 179 15.83 10.92 -14.52
C GLY A 179 14.95 11.20 -15.75
N PRO A 180 15.36 12.12 -16.65
CA PRO A 180 14.56 12.52 -17.81
C PRO A 180 14.13 11.34 -18.70
N ALA A 181 14.95 10.28 -18.78
CA ALA A 181 14.65 9.07 -19.53
C ALA A 181 13.39 8.33 -19.03
N ARG A 182 13.15 8.29 -17.71
CA ARG A 182 12.00 7.56 -17.13
C ARG A 182 10.70 8.34 -17.20
N ARG A 183 10.77 9.67 -17.03
CA ARG A 183 9.61 10.55 -17.32
C ARG A 183 9.16 10.41 -18.77
N SER A 184 10.13 10.33 -19.69
CA SER A 184 9.86 10.07 -21.10
C SER A 184 9.18 8.72 -21.32
N ALA A 185 9.72 7.63 -20.74
CA ALA A 185 9.14 6.30 -20.88
C ALA A 185 7.72 6.18 -20.28
N ARG A 186 7.46 6.82 -19.14
CA ARG A 186 6.12 6.84 -18.53
C ARG A 186 5.13 7.66 -19.36
N ALA A 187 5.55 8.81 -19.87
CA ALA A 187 4.72 9.64 -20.76
C ALA A 187 4.38 8.88 -22.05
N GLU A 188 5.33 8.14 -22.62
CA GLU A 188 5.12 7.27 -23.77
C GLU A 188 4.15 6.12 -23.45
N ALA A 189 4.29 5.47 -22.29
CA ALA A 189 3.38 4.43 -21.84
C ALA A 189 1.94 4.95 -21.66
N VAL A 190 1.77 6.15 -21.09
CA VAL A 190 0.45 6.80 -20.97
C VAL A 190 -0.12 7.11 -22.35
N ALA A 191 0.68 7.68 -23.25
CA ALA A 191 0.23 8.01 -24.60
C ALA A 191 -0.25 6.74 -25.33
N ARG A 192 0.55 5.68 -25.29
CA ARG A 192 0.22 4.39 -25.89
C ARG A 192 -1.00 3.75 -25.26
N LEU A 193 -1.13 3.79 -23.92
CA LEU A 193 -2.29 3.26 -23.21
C LEU A 193 -3.58 3.99 -23.62
N CYS A 194 -3.56 5.33 -23.68
CA CYS A 194 -4.67 6.12 -24.17
C CYS A 194 -5.09 5.72 -25.60
N ASP A 195 -4.13 5.55 -26.50
CA ASP A 195 -4.41 5.18 -27.89
C ASP A 195 -5.04 3.77 -27.98
N LEU A 196 -4.55 2.82 -27.17
CA LEU A 196 -5.14 1.48 -27.06
C LEU A 196 -6.58 1.55 -26.54
N LEU A 197 -6.81 2.34 -25.48
CA LEU A 197 -8.11 2.49 -24.83
C LEU A 197 -9.15 3.15 -25.73
N LEU A 198 -8.73 4.14 -26.53
CA LEU A 198 -9.62 4.89 -27.43
C LEU A 198 -9.84 4.23 -28.79
N ALA A 199 -8.97 3.31 -29.23
CA ALA A 199 -9.07 2.65 -30.53
C ALA A 199 -9.93 1.37 -30.52
N ASP A 200 -9.50 0.33 -29.82
CA ASP A 200 -10.22 -0.94 -29.68
C ASP A 200 -9.78 -1.65 -28.38
N PRO A 201 -10.30 -1.19 -27.23
CA PRO A 201 -9.81 -1.64 -25.94
C PRO A 201 -10.06 -3.13 -25.68
N LEU A 202 -11.17 -3.69 -26.18
CA LEU A 202 -11.52 -5.10 -25.96
C LEU A 202 -10.78 -6.04 -26.91
N GLY A 203 -10.58 -5.64 -28.18
CA GLY A 203 -9.78 -6.43 -29.12
C GLY A 203 -8.28 -6.45 -28.76
N ARG A 204 -7.79 -5.43 -28.06
CA ARG A 204 -6.37 -5.25 -27.72
C ARG A 204 -6.06 -5.43 -26.24
N ILE A 205 -6.88 -6.18 -25.50
CA ILE A 205 -6.69 -6.45 -24.06
C ILE A 205 -5.29 -6.99 -23.74
N ALA A 206 -4.74 -7.88 -24.57
CA ALA A 206 -3.42 -8.46 -24.33
C ALA A 206 -2.29 -7.40 -24.38
N GLU A 207 -2.40 -6.42 -25.28
CA GLU A 207 -1.43 -5.32 -25.38
C GLU A 207 -1.57 -4.37 -24.18
N ILE A 208 -2.81 -4.07 -23.77
CA ILE A 208 -3.11 -3.25 -22.59
C ILE A 208 -2.55 -3.93 -21.33
N GLU A 209 -2.76 -5.25 -21.18
CA GLU A 209 -2.24 -6.04 -20.08
C GLU A 209 -0.70 -6.04 -20.05
N SER A 210 -0.05 -6.24 -21.20
CA SER A 210 1.42 -6.23 -21.30
C SER A 210 2.00 -4.87 -20.89
N LEU A 211 1.42 -3.78 -21.39
CA LEU A 211 1.83 -2.42 -21.06
C LEU A 211 1.65 -2.13 -19.56
N LEU A 212 0.50 -2.46 -19.00
CA LEU A 212 0.22 -2.25 -17.58
C LEU A 212 1.10 -3.14 -16.69
N ARG A 213 1.43 -4.38 -17.10
CA ARG A 213 2.37 -5.22 -16.35
C ARG A 213 3.79 -4.63 -16.33
N ALA A 214 4.21 -4.00 -17.42
CA ALA A 214 5.53 -3.37 -17.52
C ALA A 214 5.63 -2.03 -16.76
N HIS A 215 4.56 -1.23 -16.76
CA HIS A 215 4.58 0.14 -16.25
C HIS A 215 3.74 0.38 -14.98
N ALA A 216 2.96 -0.61 -14.55
CA ALA A 216 2.17 -0.58 -13.32
C ALA A 216 2.38 -1.81 -12.42
N PRO A 217 3.57 -1.94 -11.81
CA PRO A 217 3.89 -3.06 -10.92
C PRO A 217 3.03 -3.08 -9.65
N THR A 218 2.42 -1.96 -9.27
CA THR A 218 1.51 -1.85 -8.12
C THR A 218 0.14 -1.31 -8.53
N ALA A 219 -0.89 -1.58 -7.72
CA ALA A 219 -2.22 -1.01 -7.93
C ALA A 219 -2.22 0.53 -7.90
N ALA A 220 -1.32 1.16 -7.12
CA ALA A 220 -1.16 2.61 -7.11
C ALA A 220 -0.50 3.14 -8.39
N ASP A 221 0.43 2.39 -9.00
CA ASP A 221 0.95 2.75 -10.33
C ASP A 221 -0.13 2.65 -11.41
N PHE A 222 -0.97 1.61 -11.32
CA PHE A 222 -2.13 1.44 -12.20
C PHE A 222 -3.05 2.65 -12.06
N ALA A 223 -3.41 3.02 -10.83
CA ALA A 223 -4.27 4.16 -10.55
C ALA A 223 -3.70 5.47 -11.14
N ARG A 224 -2.39 5.72 -11.00
CA ARG A 224 -1.74 6.90 -11.61
C ARG A 224 -1.83 6.90 -13.13
N LEU A 225 -1.56 5.77 -13.80
CA LEU A 225 -1.68 5.70 -15.26
C LEU A 225 -3.14 5.89 -15.69
N TYR A 226 -4.06 5.24 -15.00
CA TYR A 226 -5.49 5.35 -15.25
C TYR A 226 -6.00 6.79 -15.10
N GLU A 227 -5.63 7.51 -14.04
CA GLU A 227 -6.03 8.91 -13.84
C GLU A 227 -5.59 9.81 -14.99
N THR A 228 -4.33 9.67 -15.44
CA THR A 228 -3.85 10.46 -16.59
C THR A 228 -4.58 10.08 -17.89
N CYS A 229 -4.90 8.79 -18.07
CA CYS A 229 -5.71 8.35 -19.20
C CYS A 229 -7.14 8.91 -19.12
N ALA A 230 -7.75 8.90 -17.94
CA ALA A 230 -9.11 9.37 -17.70
C ALA A 230 -9.24 10.87 -18.04
N GLU A 231 -8.28 11.70 -17.62
CA GLU A 231 -8.24 13.12 -17.97
C GLU A 231 -8.18 13.35 -19.49
N ARG A 232 -7.35 12.58 -20.20
CA ARG A 232 -7.26 12.67 -21.67
C ARG A 232 -8.56 12.19 -22.34
N MET A 233 -9.13 11.08 -21.88
CA MET A 233 -10.38 10.53 -22.41
C MET A 233 -11.57 11.47 -22.19
N LEU A 234 -11.65 12.12 -21.02
CA LEU A 234 -12.68 13.13 -20.74
C LEU A 234 -12.51 14.38 -21.61
N ARG A 235 -11.27 14.83 -21.83
CA ARG A 235 -10.98 15.94 -22.76
C ARG A 235 -11.42 15.59 -24.17
N ASP A 236 -11.06 14.39 -24.65
CA ASP A 236 -11.45 13.91 -25.97
C ASP A 236 -12.98 13.77 -26.09
N LEU A 237 -13.68 13.40 -25.01
CA LEU A 237 -15.14 13.37 -24.99
C LEU A 237 -15.74 14.78 -25.07
N ALA A 238 -15.19 15.74 -24.32
CA ALA A 238 -15.65 17.12 -24.31
C ALA A 238 -15.42 17.84 -25.65
N GLU A 239 -14.41 17.41 -26.40
CA GLU A 239 -14.08 17.90 -27.74
C GLU A 239 -14.71 17.05 -28.87
N ASP A 240 -15.67 16.18 -28.54
CA ASP A 240 -16.37 15.27 -29.49
C ASP A 240 -15.44 14.36 -30.32
N ARG A 241 -14.21 14.11 -29.85
CA ARG A 241 -13.21 13.22 -30.49
C ARG A 241 -13.43 11.75 -30.16
N THR A 242 -14.22 11.45 -29.13
CA THR A 242 -14.60 10.09 -28.73
C THR A 242 -16.04 10.05 -28.28
N THR A 243 -16.57 8.85 -28.00
CA THR A 243 -17.95 8.64 -27.56
C THR A 243 -18.01 8.07 -26.16
N ARG A 244 -19.13 8.25 -25.47
CA ARG A 244 -19.36 7.65 -24.15
C ARG A 244 -19.32 6.12 -24.18
N LEU A 245 -19.79 5.50 -25.27
CA LEU A 245 -19.63 4.05 -25.50
C LEU A 245 -18.16 3.63 -25.49
N ARG A 246 -17.27 4.42 -26.13
CA ARG A 246 -15.83 4.11 -26.14
C ARG A 246 -15.23 4.17 -24.73
N LEU A 247 -15.59 5.18 -23.94
CA LEU A 247 -15.17 5.27 -22.53
C LEU A 247 -15.65 4.05 -21.73
N THR A 248 -16.91 3.61 -21.93
CA THR A 248 -17.43 2.40 -21.29
C THR A 248 -16.60 1.16 -21.66
N LEU A 249 -16.29 0.97 -22.94
CA LEU A 249 -15.48 -0.17 -23.39
C LEU A 249 -14.05 -0.13 -22.82
N ALA A 250 -13.45 1.06 -22.75
CA ALA A 250 -12.14 1.25 -22.13
C ALA A 250 -12.15 0.93 -20.63
N CYS A 251 -13.15 1.40 -19.89
CA CYS A 251 -13.34 1.03 -18.48
C CYS A 251 -13.48 -0.47 -18.29
N SER A 252 -14.29 -1.14 -19.12
CA SER A 252 -14.46 -2.60 -19.07
C SER A 252 -13.13 -3.33 -19.31
N ALA A 253 -12.34 -2.89 -20.30
CA ALA A 253 -11.02 -3.48 -20.56
C ALA A 253 -10.08 -3.30 -19.36
N LEU A 254 -10.03 -2.11 -18.77
CA LEU A 254 -9.21 -1.83 -17.59
C LEU A 254 -9.65 -2.65 -16.37
N GLN A 255 -10.95 -2.85 -16.15
CA GLN A 255 -11.47 -3.71 -15.08
C GLN A 255 -11.04 -5.17 -15.27
N MET A 256 -11.14 -5.69 -16.50
CA MET A 256 -10.69 -7.05 -16.83
C MET A 256 -9.18 -7.20 -16.60
N VAL A 257 -8.38 -6.23 -17.05
CA VAL A 257 -6.92 -6.26 -16.89
C VAL A 257 -6.51 -6.09 -15.44
N LEU A 258 -7.13 -5.18 -14.70
CA LEU A 258 -6.89 -5.02 -13.26
C LEU A 258 -7.05 -6.36 -12.56
N ARG A 259 -8.15 -7.08 -12.79
CA ARG A 259 -8.42 -8.34 -12.12
C ARG A 259 -7.43 -9.46 -12.49
N ARG A 260 -6.78 -9.38 -13.65
CA ARG A 260 -5.71 -10.31 -14.08
C ARG A 260 -4.35 -9.99 -13.46
N ILE A 261 -4.05 -8.71 -13.24
CA ILE A 261 -2.74 -8.27 -12.74
C ILE A 261 -2.74 -8.19 -11.20
N HIS A 262 -3.78 -7.58 -10.61
CA HIS A 262 -3.87 -7.27 -9.18
C HIS A 262 -5.11 -7.94 -8.58
N HIS A 263 -4.90 -8.88 -7.65
CA HIS A 263 -5.97 -9.61 -6.97
C HIS A 263 -5.52 -10.06 -5.58
N LEU A 264 -5.02 -9.12 -4.78
CA LEU A 264 -4.53 -9.41 -3.44
C LEU A 264 -5.66 -10.01 -2.57
N PRO A 265 -5.38 -11.10 -1.83
CA PRO A 265 -6.33 -11.61 -0.86
C PRO A 265 -6.52 -10.61 0.29
N ASP A 266 -7.65 -10.72 0.99
CA ASP A 266 -7.85 -9.92 2.20
C ASP A 266 -6.81 -10.33 3.28
N PRO A 267 -6.10 -9.38 3.91
CA PRO A 267 -5.03 -9.70 4.83
C PRO A 267 -5.56 -10.37 6.10
N GLN A 268 -5.00 -11.53 6.46
CA GLN A 268 -5.39 -12.27 7.67
C GLN A 268 -5.10 -11.47 8.95
N ASN A 269 -3.99 -10.74 8.97
CA ASN A 269 -3.56 -9.87 10.06
C ASN A 269 -3.65 -8.41 9.61
N SER A 270 -4.87 -7.86 9.58
CA SER A 270 -5.08 -6.50 9.10
C SER A 270 -4.88 -5.43 10.17
N VAL A 271 -4.48 -4.23 9.75
CA VAL A 271 -4.35 -3.04 10.62
C VAL A 271 -5.72 -2.52 11.07
N GLY A 272 -6.76 -2.78 10.27
CA GLY A 272 -8.14 -2.42 10.55
C GLY A 272 -9.04 -2.73 9.35
N ALA A 273 -10.33 -2.42 9.49
CA ALA A 273 -11.35 -2.65 8.47
C ALA A 273 -11.76 -1.34 7.79
N VAL A 274 -11.81 -1.33 6.46
CA VAL A 274 -12.26 -0.20 5.64
C VAL A 274 -13.35 -0.66 4.68
N THR A 275 -14.44 0.08 4.63
CA THR A 275 -15.48 -0.11 3.62
C THR A 275 -15.26 0.90 2.50
N VAL A 276 -15.09 0.42 1.27
CA VAL A 276 -15.09 1.24 0.06
C VAL A 276 -16.50 1.18 -0.52
N THR A 277 -17.13 2.32 -0.77
CA THR A 277 -18.49 2.39 -1.30
C THR A 277 -18.57 3.29 -2.52
N ALA A 278 -19.47 2.95 -3.43
CA ALA A 278 -19.98 3.90 -4.42
C ALA A 278 -21.11 4.75 -3.82
N VAL A 279 -21.36 5.90 -4.43
CA VAL A 279 -22.60 6.66 -4.21
C VAL A 279 -23.73 5.93 -4.96
N PRO A 280 -24.93 5.75 -4.36
CA PRO A 280 -26.05 5.13 -5.03
C PRO A 280 -26.36 5.78 -6.39
N GLY A 281 -26.56 4.95 -7.42
CA GLY A 281 -26.78 5.40 -8.80
C GLY A 281 -25.51 5.65 -9.62
N GLN A 282 -24.32 5.58 -9.01
CA GLN A 282 -23.03 5.65 -9.70
C GLN A 282 -22.37 4.28 -9.77
N THR A 283 -21.48 4.09 -10.77
CA THR A 283 -20.79 2.81 -10.98
C THR A 283 -19.26 2.94 -11.06
N PRO A 284 -18.58 3.45 -10.01
CA PRO A 284 -17.13 3.54 -9.94
C PRO A 284 -16.48 2.17 -9.67
N ILE A 285 -16.74 1.18 -10.51
CA ILE A 285 -16.31 -0.22 -10.30
C ILE A 285 -14.78 -0.31 -10.33
N LEU A 286 -14.14 0.38 -11.29
CA LEU A 286 -12.70 0.33 -11.46
C LEU A 286 -11.99 1.04 -10.30
N GLU A 287 -12.47 2.22 -9.93
CA GLU A 287 -11.92 3.06 -8.87
C GLU A 287 -12.10 2.41 -7.50
N ALA A 288 -13.27 1.82 -7.23
CA ALA A 288 -13.52 1.08 -6.00
C ALA A 288 -12.64 -0.19 -5.92
N ALA A 289 -12.44 -0.90 -7.03
CA ALA A 289 -11.54 -2.04 -7.09
C ALA A 289 -10.08 -1.63 -6.86
N LEU A 290 -9.61 -0.57 -7.51
CA LEU A 290 -8.26 -0.01 -7.29
C LEU A 290 -8.07 0.42 -5.83
N ALA A 291 -9.05 1.13 -5.26
CA ALA A 291 -9.05 1.53 -3.86
C ALA A 291 -8.91 0.32 -2.94
N GLY A 292 -9.68 -0.74 -3.19
CA GLY A 292 -9.60 -1.99 -2.44
C GLY A 292 -8.24 -2.67 -2.53
N GLU A 293 -7.65 -2.76 -3.73
CA GLU A 293 -6.32 -3.36 -3.94
C GLU A 293 -5.21 -2.54 -3.24
N MET A 294 -5.22 -1.21 -3.37
CA MET A 294 -4.25 -0.34 -2.69
C MET A 294 -4.34 -0.46 -1.17
N LEU A 295 -5.56 -0.46 -0.63
CA LEU A 295 -5.78 -0.62 0.82
C LEU A 295 -5.36 -2.01 1.32
N ARG A 296 -5.62 -3.09 0.57
CA ARG A 296 -5.10 -4.45 0.90
C ARG A 296 -3.58 -4.50 0.85
N ALA A 297 -2.95 -3.87 -0.14
CA ALA A 297 -1.51 -3.72 -0.23
C ALA A 297 -0.93 -2.87 0.92
N ALA A 298 -1.77 -2.11 1.62
CA ALA A 298 -1.46 -1.39 2.85
C ALA A 298 -1.83 -2.14 4.13
N GLY A 299 -2.25 -3.40 4.03
CA GLY A 299 -2.59 -4.23 5.18
C GLY A 299 -3.96 -3.95 5.78
N TRP A 300 -4.86 -3.23 5.10
CA TRP A 300 -6.25 -3.06 5.52
C TRP A 300 -7.10 -4.22 5.02
N SER A 301 -8.03 -4.67 5.87
CA SER A 301 -9.11 -5.56 5.44
C SER A 301 -10.18 -4.70 4.74
N THR A 302 -10.55 -5.06 3.51
CA THR A 302 -11.38 -4.19 2.67
C THR A 302 -12.65 -4.87 2.19
N SER A 303 -13.76 -4.15 2.32
CA SER A 303 -15.07 -4.57 1.78
C SER A 303 -15.56 -3.53 0.79
N ILE A 304 -15.86 -3.96 -0.44
CA ILE A 304 -16.34 -3.07 -1.51
C ILE A 304 -17.86 -3.22 -1.63
N LEU A 305 -18.58 -2.11 -1.51
CA LEU A 305 -20.04 -2.06 -1.58
C LEU A 305 -20.50 -1.16 -2.75
N HIS A 306 -21.47 -1.66 -3.51
CA HIS A 306 -22.21 -0.90 -4.51
C HIS A 306 -23.68 -0.85 -4.08
N PRO A 307 -24.06 0.10 -3.22
CA PRO A 307 -25.41 0.15 -2.66
C PRO A 307 -26.44 0.66 -3.67
N GLU A 308 -27.65 0.10 -3.64
CA GLU A 308 -28.77 0.58 -4.47
C GLU A 308 -29.37 1.89 -3.94
N SER A 309 -29.24 2.13 -2.63
CA SER A 309 -29.74 3.33 -1.94
C SER A 309 -28.90 3.65 -0.70
N ALA A 310 -29.06 4.87 -0.16
CA ALA A 310 -28.40 5.26 1.08
C ALA A 310 -28.82 4.36 2.27
N GLU A 311 -30.08 3.92 2.33
CA GLU A 311 -30.56 3.02 3.37
C GLU A 311 -29.97 1.59 3.24
N ASP A 312 -29.76 1.08 2.01
CA ASP A 312 -29.04 -0.18 1.80
C ASP A 312 -27.60 -0.08 2.35
N LEU A 313 -26.89 1.01 2.03
CA LEU A 313 -25.55 1.24 2.57
C LEU A 313 -25.56 1.28 4.10
N ILE A 314 -26.48 2.04 4.71
CA ILE A 314 -26.60 2.15 6.16
C ILE A 314 -26.88 0.77 6.80
N GLY A 315 -27.77 -0.03 6.20
CA GLY A 315 -28.05 -1.39 6.64
C GLY A 315 -26.81 -2.28 6.63
N ARG A 316 -26.01 -2.21 5.57
CA ARG A 316 -24.74 -2.96 5.45
C ARG A 316 -23.68 -2.47 6.44
N LEU A 317 -23.51 -1.16 6.60
CA LEU A 317 -22.58 -0.58 7.58
C LEU A 317 -22.95 -0.96 9.02
N ARG A 318 -24.26 -1.05 9.32
CA ARG A 318 -24.73 -1.52 10.63
C ARG A 318 -24.36 -2.98 10.89
N ALA A 319 -24.45 -3.83 9.87
CA ALA A 319 -24.09 -5.24 9.97
C ALA A 319 -22.57 -5.44 10.14
N THR A 320 -21.77 -4.74 9.33
CA THR A 320 -20.31 -4.90 9.37
C THR A 320 -19.67 -4.14 10.53
N ARG A 321 -20.33 -3.10 11.06
CA ARG A 321 -19.82 -2.18 12.10
C ARG A 321 -18.49 -1.52 11.72
N THR A 322 -18.29 -1.25 10.44
CA THR A 322 -17.10 -0.53 9.97
C THR A 322 -17.17 0.93 10.41
N ALA A 323 -16.05 1.46 10.90
CA ALA A 323 -15.93 2.87 11.30
C ALA A 323 -15.22 3.73 10.23
N THR A 324 -14.52 3.12 9.27
CA THR A 324 -13.83 3.85 8.19
C THR A 324 -14.52 3.59 6.86
N LEU A 325 -14.96 4.65 6.21
CA LEU A 325 -15.69 4.64 4.94
C LEU A 325 -14.93 5.46 3.90
N VAL A 326 -14.66 4.86 2.74
CA VAL A 326 -14.09 5.51 1.57
C VAL A 326 -15.16 5.59 0.50
N VAL A 327 -15.52 6.79 0.07
CA VAL A 327 -16.42 7.02 -1.08
C VAL A 327 -15.55 7.08 -2.34
N ALA A 328 -15.63 6.03 -3.15
CA ALA A 328 -14.87 5.93 -4.39
C ALA A 328 -15.39 6.94 -5.42
N PRO A 329 -14.52 7.79 -6.02
CA PRO A 329 -14.93 8.70 -7.06
C PRO A 329 -15.21 7.95 -8.37
N SER A 330 -16.06 8.51 -9.22
CA SER A 330 -16.23 8.07 -10.61
C SER A 330 -15.48 9.06 -11.50
N LEU A 331 -14.35 8.65 -12.09
CA LEU A 331 -13.47 9.55 -12.85
C LEU A 331 -13.93 9.77 -14.29
N LEU A 332 -14.79 8.90 -14.84
CA LEU A 332 -15.31 9.03 -16.21
C LEU A 332 -16.81 9.42 -16.26
N GLU A 333 -17.45 9.64 -15.12
CA GLU A 333 -18.85 10.05 -15.01
C GLU A 333 -18.96 11.53 -14.57
N GLY A 334 -19.99 12.26 -15.04
CA GLY A 334 -20.03 13.73 -15.16
C GLY A 334 -20.14 14.60 -13.88
N THR A 335 -20.76 15.77 -13.97
CA THR A 335 -20.64 16.87 -12.97
C THR A 335 -21.59 16.82 -11.77
N ASP A 336 -22.64 15.98 -11.79
CA ASP A 336 -23.63 15.90 -10.70
C ASP A 336 -23.17 15.07 -9.47
N HIS A 337 -21.95 14.51 -9.52
CA HIS A 337 -21.44 13.56 -8.52
C HIS A 337 -21.23 14.18 -7.15
N ASP A 338 -20.79 15.44 -7.11
CA ASP A 338 -20.51 16.15 -5.87
C ASP A 338 -21.78 16.32 -5.04
N ARG A 339 -22.91 16.66 -5.69
CA ARG A 339 -24.19 16.85 -5.00
C ARG A 339 -24.71 15.54 -4.38
N GLU A 340 -24.65 14.43 -5.11
CA GLU A 340 -25.09 13.13 -4.56
C GLU A 340 -24.16 12.64 -3.45
N THR A 341 -22.86 12.90 -3.56
CA THR A 341 -21.89 12.59 -2.51
C THR A 341 -22.20 13.36 -1.23
N LEU A 342 -22.48 14.66 -1.33
CA LEU A 342 -22.89 15.48 -0.19
C LEU A 342 -24.20 14.99 0.45
N ARG A 343 -25.19 14.60 -0.36
CA ARG A 343 -26.44 14.02 0.16
C ARG A 343 -26.21 12.72 0.90
N LEU A 344 -25.34 11.85 0.37
CA LEU A 344 -24.96 10.61 1.03
C LEU A 344 -24.27 10.87 2.37
N ILE A 345 -23.31 11.79 2.42
CA ILE A 345 -22.62 12.16 3.67
C ILE A 345 -23.62 12.69 4.69
N ALA A 346 -24.51 13.61 4.29
CA ALA A 346 -25.53 14.14 5.18
C ALA A 346 -26.46 13.04 5.74
N ALA A 347 -26.87 12.09 4.89
CA ALA A 347 -27.68 10.94 5.31
C ALA A 347 -26.94 10.06 6.32
N LEU A 348 -25.65 9.79 6.11
CA LEU A 348 -24.82 9.01 7.04
C LEU A 348 -24.62 9.74 8.37
N ARG A 349 -24.35 11.05 8.35
CA ARG A 349 -24.14 11.88 9.55
C ARG A 349 -25.41 12.07 10.39
N ALA A 350 -26.59 11.97 9.78
CA ALA A 350 -27.87 12.03 10.50
C ALA A 350 -28.13 10.78 11.36
N ARG A 351 -27.40 9.68 11.15
CA ARG A 351 -27.61 8.42 11.86
C ARG A 351 -26.87 8.38 13.19
N ARG A 352 -27.61 8.15 14.27
CA ARG A 352 -27.05 7.93 15.62
C ARG A 352 -26.79 6.46 15.94
N ASP A 353 -27.28 5.55 15.09
CA ASP A 353 -27.18 4.09 15.26
C ASP A 353 -25.94 3.47 14.62
N LEU A 354 -25.13 4.28 13.92
CA LEU A 354 -23.84 3.89 13.37
C LEU A 354 -22.70 4.35 14.30
N PRO A 355 -21.57 3.63 14.35
CA PRO A 355 -20.38 4.17 14.98
C PRO A 355 -19.95 5.44 14.24
N GLU A 356 -19.24 6.34 14.94
CA GLU A 356 -18.71 7.57 14.35
C GLU A 356 -17.90 7.23 13.08
N GLN A 357 -18.48 7.55 11.93
CA GLN A 357 -17.92 7.20 10.63
C GLN A 357 -16.76 8.15 10.32
N ARG A 358 -15.64 7.61 9.89
CA ARG A 358 -14.53 8.34 9.31
C ARG A 358 -14.69 8.29 7.80
N ILE A 359 -15.19 9.37 7.21
CA ILE A 359 -15.58 9.43 5.80
C ILE A 359 -14.47 10.12 5.00
N LEU A 360 -13.90 9.40 4.04
CA LEU A 360 -12.95 9.91 3.08
C LEU A 360 -13.59 10.00 1.70
N ILE A 361 -13.37 11.10 1.00
CA ILE A 361 -13.94 11.33 -0.34
C ILE A 361 -12.86 11.63 -1.38
N GLY A 362 -13.09 11.17 -2.60
CA GLY A 362 -12.27 11.48 -3.77
C GLY A 362 -12.93 12.49 -4.71
N GLY A 363 -12.33 12.70 -5.89
CA GLY A 363 -12.94 13.45 -6.99
C GLY A 363 -12.96 14.97 -6.80
N GLY A 364 -13.94 15.65 -7.40
CA GLY A 364 -14.07 17.11 -7.39
C GLY A 364 -14.11 17.70 -5.97
N LEU A 365 -14.91 17.12 -5.08
CA LEU A 365 -15.01 17.54 -3.68
C LEU A 365 -13.68 17.48 -2.92
N ALA A 366 -12.78 16.56 -3.26
CA ALA A 366 -11.48 16.44 -2.58
C ALA A 366 -10.52 17.60 -2.89
N GLN A 367 -10.85 18.47 -3.86
CA GLN A 367 -10.09 19.67 -4.16
C GLN A 367 -10.37 20.82 -3.18
N LEU A 368 -11.48 20.75 -2.44
CA LEU A 368 -11.87 21.76 -1.46
C LEU A 368 -10.85 21.89 -0.33
N ALA A 369 -10.85 23.04 0.33
CA ALA A 369 -10.04 23.28 1.52
C ALA A 369 -10.47 22.33 2.66
N PRO A 370 -9.55 21.91 3.55
CA PRO A 370 -9.89 21.00 4.66
C PRO A 370 -11.03 21.48 5.58
N SER A 371 -11.21 22.80 5.74
CA SER A 371 -12.35 23.37 6.50
C SER A 371 -13.70 23.06 5.84
N MET A 372 -13.78 23.24 4.51
CA MET A 372 -14.99 22.99 3.73
C MET A 372 -15.34 21.50 3.69
N LEU A 373 -14.34 20.62 3.65
CA LEU A 373 -14.55 19.18 3.75
C LEU A 373 -15.19 18.79 5.10
N LYS A 374 -14.71 19.38 6.20
CA LYS A 374 -15.28 19.16 7.53
C LYS A 374 -16.71 19.69 7.63
N GLU A 375 -16.98 20.87 7.07
CA GLU A 375 -18.35 21.43 7.00
C GLU A 375 -19.29 20.54 6.19
N ALA A 376 -18.80 19.92 5.12
CA ALA A 376 -19.52 18.91 4.35
C ALA A 376 -19.71 17.57 5.09
N GLY A 377 -19.07 17.39 6.25
CA GLY A 377 -19.13 16.17 7.04
C GLY A 377 -18.13 15.09 6.63
N ALA A 378 -17.17 15.38 5.75
CA ALA A 378 -16.07 14.49 5.40
C ALA A 378 -14.84 14.76 6.29
N ASP A 379 -14.14 13.69 6.70
CA ASP A 379 -12.99 13.79 7.61
C ASP A 379 -11.69 14.08 6.86
N ALA A 380 -11.57 13.58 5.63
CA ALA A 380 -10.46 13.89 4.72
C ALA A 380 -10.87 13.73 3.26
N GLY A 381 -10.06 14.29 2.37
CA GLY A 381 -10.18 14.11 0.93
C GLY A 381 -8.86 13.60 0.33
N PHE A 382 -8.94 12.85 -0.75
CA PHE A 382 -7.78 12.45 -1.56
C PHE A 382 -7.98 12.96 -3.00
N ARG A 383 -7.03 13.75 -3.49
CA ARG A 383 -7.14 14.37 -4.84
C ARG A 383 -6.87 13.36 -5.94
N HIS A 384 -5.95 12.45 -5.66
CA HIS A 384 -5.59 11.33 -6.53
C HIS A 384 -5.87 10.01 -5.81
N LEU A 385 -6.36 9.00 -6.53
CA LEU A 385 -6.54 7.63 -6.06
C LEU A 385 -5.27 7.10 -5.39
N SER A 386 -4.10 7.43 -5.94
CA SER A 386 -2.81 7.01 -5.37
C SER A 386 -2.46 7.63 -4.00
N GLN A 387 -3.21 8.63 -3.54
CA GLN A 387 -3.09 9.25 -2.20
C GLN A 387 -4.08 8.68 -1.18
N LEU A 388 -5.01 7.82 -1.60
CA LEU A 388 -6.12 7.31 -0.78
C LEU A 388 -5.66 6.76 0.56
N THR A 389 -4.72 5.84 0.51
CA THR A 389 -4.17 5.07 1.61
C THR A 389 -3.41 5.89 2.63
N ALA A 390 -2.65 6.88 2.19
CA ALA A 390 -2.04 7.86 3.08
C ALA A 390 -3.12 8.69 3.81
N SER A 391 -4.19 9.03 3.09
CA SER A 391 -5.33 9.74 3.67
C SER A 391 -6.05 8.86 4.70
N VAL A 392 -6.24 7.57 4.40
CA VAL A 392 -6.82 6.60 5.34
C VAL A 392 -5.94 6.43 6.58
N ALA A 393 -4.62 6.32 6.42
CA ALA A 393 -3.68 6.22 7.55
C ALA A 393 -3.75 7.46 8.46
N GLY A 394 -3.83 8.66 7.88
CA GLY A 394 -3.95 9.92 8.63
C GLY A 394 -5.25 10.06 9.42
N VAL A 395 -6.37 9.52 8.92
CA VAL A 395 -7.68 9.61 9.59
C VAL A 395 -7.91 8.47 10.57
N ALA A 396 -7.37 7.29 10.29
CA ALA A 396 -7.62 6.11 11.11
C ALA A 396 -6.85 6.11 12.44
N CYS A 397 -5.79 6.92 12.58
CA CYS A 397 -4.93 6.98 13.76
C CYS A 397 -4.82 8.42 14.32
N PRO A 398 -5.71 8.85 15.23
CA PRO A 398 -5.60 10.18 15.84
C PRO A 398 -4.48 10.31 16.87
N HIS A 399 -3.88 9.21 17.33
CA HIS A 399 -2.81 9.19 18.35
C HIS A 399 -1.70 8.21 17.94
N ASN A 400 -0.75 8.71 17.14
CA ASN A 400 0.53 8.04 16.92
C ASN A 400 1.40 7.95 18.20
N ALA A 401 0.96 8.49 19.34
CA ALA A 401 1.79 8.65 20.54
C ALA A 401 1.46 7.70 21.72
N GLU A 402 0.28 7.09 21.83
CA GLU A 402 -0.10 6.40 23.10
C GLU A 402 -0.88 5.08 22.99
N CYS A 403 -1.20 4.58 21.80
CA CYS A 403 -2.01 3.35 21.72
C CYS A 403 -1.14 2.08 21.72
N CYS A 404 -0.87 1.61 22.94
CA CYS A 404 -0.22 0.34 23.29
C CYS A 404 -0.63 -0.86 22.40
N SER A 405 0.33 -1.77 22.26
CA SER A 405 0.23 -3.11 21.68
C SER A 405 -1.10 -3.81 21.97
N MET A 406 -1.54 -4.67 21.04
CA MET A 406 -2.79 -5.44 21.11
C MET A 406 -3.01 -6.25 22.42
N ARG A 407 -2.01 -6.36 23.31
CA ARG A 407 -2.11 -7.10 24.58
C ARG A 407 -2.57 -6.26 25.78
N ALA A 408 -2.72 -4.95 25.67
CA ALA A 408 -3.02 -4.09 26.84
C ALA A 408 -4.27 -3.20 26.71
N CYS A 409 -5.26 -3.56 25.88
CA CYS A 409 -6.54 -2.84 25.89
C CYS A 409 -7.41 -3.30 27.09
N ARG A 410 -7.29 -2.60 28.22
CA ARG A 410 -8.14 -2.78 29.42
C ARG A 410 -9.42 -1.93 29.35
N MET A 411 -10.06 -1.82 28.18
CA MET A 411 -11.36 -1.14 28.11
C MET A 411 -12.49 -2.13 28.41
N PRO A 412 -13.48 -1.75 29.24
CA PRO A 412 -14.65 -2.59 29.52
C PRO A 412 -15.41 -2.87 28.22
N ALA A 413 -16.13 -3.99 28.14
CA ALA A 413 -16.85 -4.44 26.93
C ALA A 413 -17.87 -3.44 26.36
N SER A 414 -18.17 -2.36 27.08
CA SER A 414 -19.00 -1.23 26.69
C SER A 414 -18.26 -0.11 25.94
N GLN A 415 -16.93 -0.15 25.84
CA GLN A 415 -16.11 0.83 25.10
C GLN A 415 -15.27 0.13 24.02
N PHE A 416 -15.40 0.63 22.79
CA PHE A 416 -14.90 -0.02 21.59
C PHE A 416 -13.45 0.36 21.28
N CYS A 417 -12.59 -0.65 21.14
CA CYS A 417 -11.28 -0.47 20.50
C CYS A 417 -11.46 -0.62 18.98
N GLY A 418 -11.23 0.45 18.22
CA GLY A 418 -11.34 0.50 16.76
C GLY A 418 -10.41 -0.43 15.96
N LYS A 419 -9.63 -1.30 16.63
CA LYS A 419 -8.73 -2.28 16.03
C LYS A 419 -9.32 -3.70 15.92
N ARG A 420 -10.45 -4.01 16.57
CA ARG A 420 -11.08 -5.35 16.45
C ARG A 420 -11.98 -5.40 15.20
N ILE A 421 -11.58 -6.20 14.23
CA ILE A 421 -12.39 -6.51 13.04
C ILE A 421 -13.58 -7.36 13.47
N ASN A 422 -14.78 -6.95 13.06
CA ASN A 422 -16.00 -7.71 13.29
C ASN A 422 -15.99 -9.02 12.46
N PRO A 423 -16.27 -10.20 13.03
CA PRO A 423 -16.43 -11.44 12.26
C PRO A 423 -17.41 -11.32 11.09
N ASP A 424 -18.48 -10.52 11.24
CA ASP A 424 -19.45 -10.28 10.17
C ASP A 424 -18.85 -9.48 9.00
N PHE A 425 -17.83 -8.65 9.25
CA PHE A 425 -17.07 -7.97 8.19
C PHE A 425 -16.25 -8.97 7.37
N LEU A 426 -15.56 -9.90 8.03
CA LEU A 426 -14.80 -10.95 7.35
C LEU A 426 -15.73 -11.92 6.59
N LEU A 427 -16.89 -12.27 7.18
CA LEU A 427 -17.91 -13.07 6.52
C LEU A 427 -18.51 -12.35 5.30
N ALA A 428 -18.71 -11.03 5.36
CA ALA A 428 -19.15 -10.26 4.21
C ALA A 428 -18.14 -10.31 3.05
N ASN A 429 -16.84 -10.39 3.35
CA ASN A 429 -15.79 -10.50 2.34
C ASN A 429 -15.67 -11.92 1.72
N VAL A 430 -15.90 -12.97 2.51
CA VAL A 430 -15.70 -14.37 2.08
C VAL A 430 -16.98 -15.01 1.55
N MET A 431 -18.14 -14.72 2.14
CA MET A 431 -19.45 -15.29 1.78
C MET A 431 -20.58 -14.24 1.82
N PRO A 432 -20.65 -13.31 0.85
CA PRO A 432 -21.64 -12.24 0.81
C PRO A 432 -23.09 -12.76 0.88
N SER A 433 -23.38 -13.87 0.18
CA SER A 433 -24.71 -14.48 0.11
C SER A 433 -25.19 -15.10 1.43
N VAL A 434 -24.28 -15.43 2.34
CA VAL A 434 -24.60 -15.89 3.69
C VAL A 434 -24.96 -14.70 4.57
N MET A 435 -24.22 -13.59 4.45
CA MET A 435 -24.51 -12.37 5.19
C MET A 435 -25.86 -11.77 4.82
N THR A 436 -26.21 -11.70 3.53
CA THR A 436 -27.54 -11.23 3.08
C THR A 436 -28.67 -12.05 3.70
N ARG A 437 -28.49 -13.38 3.80
CA ARG A 437 -29.46 -14.28 4.44
C ARG A 437 -29.54 -14.09 5.95
N LEU A 438 -28.42 -13.82 6.62
CA LEU A 438 -28.37 -13.54 8.05
C LEU A 438 -29.03 -12.20 8.40
N SER A 439 -28.73 -11.13 7.66
CA SER A 439 -29.35 -9.81 7.84
C SER A 439 -30.86 -9.88 7.63
N ALA A 440 -31.33 -10.55 6.56
CA ALA A 440 -32.76 -10.74 6.31
C ALA A 440 -33.46 -11.54 7.44
N ARG A 441 -32.75 -12.47 8.10
CA ARG A 441 -33.28 -13.23 9.25
C ARG A 441 -33.35 -12.39 10.52
N GLN A 442 -32.37 -11.50 10.73
CA GLN A 442 -32.37 -10.57 11.88
C GLN A 442 -33.43 -9.49 11.74
N GLU A 443 -33.66 -8.96 10.53
CA GLU A 443 -34.74 -8.02 10.22
C GLU A 443 -36.11 -8.65 10.56
N ARG A 444 -36.35 -9.89 10.10
CA ARG A 444 -37.60 -10.63 10.38
C ARG A 444 -37.82 -10.96 11.86
N ARG A 445 -36.75 -11.03 12.66
CA ARG A 445 -36.84 -11.24 14.12
C ARG A 445 -37.05 -9.95 14.90
N ARG A 446 -36.83 -8.78 14.28
CA ARG A 446 -37.10 -7.46 14.88
C ARG A 446 -38.51 -6.96 14.55
N THR A 447 -39.10 -7.44 13.46
CA THR A 447 -40.46 -7.09 13.02
C THR A 447 -41.54 -8.07 13.48
N ALA A 448 -41.14 -9.18 14.12
CA ALA A 448 -42.01 -10.11 14.84
C ALA A 448 -41.79 -9.95 16.35
#